data_AF-A0A3B8LJU4-F1
#
_entry.id   AF-A0A3B8LJU4-F1
#
_cell.length_a   1.000
_cell.length_b   1.000
_cell.length_c   1.000
_cell.angle_alpha   90.00
_cell.angle_beta   90.00
_cell.angle_gamma   90.00
#
_symmetry.space_group_name_H-M   'P 1'
#
loop_
_entity.id
_entity.type
_entity.pdbx_description
1 polymer ?
#
loop_
_entity_poly.entity_id
_entity_poly.type
_entity_poly.pdbx_seq_one_letter_code
_entity_poly.pdbx_strand_id
1 'polypeptide(L)'
;MMSNKFDSINDELLSRYIDEELDDDELHEVEQLLEENEDLRKELDMLRQTVDWMGKLSKVEAPDDFALQVRQRVRKVRVKRRIEEQQPGLLHSHWLMLVGIFISILIIVFMMAYYIQLQSSEQASKKKDKTQRSRVVPARKVDKKGAVKKTSSPASTDKNPQKNPTQTAPPKR
;
A
#
# COMPACT_ATOMS: atom_id res chain seq x y z
N MET A 1 -0.53 28.33 -24.81
CA MET A 1 -1.62 27.58 -24.15
C MET A 1 -1.47 27.75 -22.64
N MET A 2 -1.88 28.91 -22.11
CA MET A 2 -1.82 29.25 -20.68
C MET A 2 -3.18 29.74 -20.13
N SER A 3 -4.29 29.48 -20.84
CA SER A 3 -5.62 29.98 -20.44
C SER A 3 -6.29 29.20 -19.31
N ASN A 4 -5.99 27.91 -19.11
CA ASN A 4 -6.89 27.07 -18.30
C ASN A 4 -6.93 27.35 -16.78
N LYS A 5 -6.01 28.16 -16.21
CA LYS A 5 -5.98 28.37 -14.75
C LYS A 5 -6.80 29.57 -14.30
N PHE A 6 -6.87 30.62 -15.12
CA PHE A 6 -7.68 31.80 -14.78
C PHE A 6 -9.18 31.52 -14.97
N ASP A 7 -9.54 30.79 -16.02
CA ASP A 7 -10.92 30.37 -16.28
C ASP A 7 -11.48 29.56 -15.08
N SER A 8 -10.71 28.61 -14.57
CA SER A 8 -11.12 27.78 -13.42
C SER A 8 -11.31 28.55 -12.11
N ILE A 9 -10.60 29.67 -11.90
CA ILE A 9 -10.76 30.49 -10.69
C ILE A 9 -12.04 31.32 -10.80
N ASN A 10 -12.35 31.82 -12.00
CA ASN A 10 -13.57 32.56 -12.26
C ASN A 10 -14.80 31.67 -12.13
N ASP A 11 -14.73 30.42 -12.60
CA ASP A 11 -15.83 29.44 -12.48
C ASP A 11 -16.21 29.16 -11.03
N GLU A 12 -15.20 28.93 -10.17
CA GLU A 12 -15.42 28.67 -8.74
C GLU A 12 -16.04 29.88 -8.04
N LEU A 13 -15.55 31.09 -8.35
CA LEU A 13 -16.05 32.33 -7.78
C LEU A 13 -17.50 32.62 -8.22
N LEU A 14 -17.83 32.42 -9.50
CA LEU A 14 -19.20 32.55 -10.01
C LEU A 14 -20.14 31.48 -9.44
N SER A 15 -19.66 30.25 -9.23
CA SER A 15 -20.46 29.20 -8.58
C SER A 15 -20.82 29.58 -7.15
N ARG A 16 -19.84 30.02 -6.35
CA ARG A 16 -20.09 30.51 -4.98
C ARG A 16 -21.00 31.72 -4.95
N TYR A 17 -20.90 32.62 -5.93
CA TYR A 17 -21.83 33.74 -6.08
C TYR A 17 -23.28 33.30 -6.31
N ILE A 18 -23.51 32.26 -7.13
CA ILE A 18 -24.85 31.70 -7.36
C ILE A 18 -25.40 31.01 -6.10
N ASP A 19 -24.55 30.32 -5.34
CA ASP A 19 -24.92 29.59 -4.14
C ASP A 19 -25.05 30.51 -2.89
N GLU A 20 -24.83 31.82 -3.05
CA GLU A 20 -24.82 32.83 -1.96
C GLU A 20 -23.77 32.52 -0.86
N GLU A 21 -22.62 31.94 -1.26
CA GLU A 21 -21.53 31.52 -0.36
C GLU A 21 -20.31 32.48 -0.36
N LEU A 22 -20.46 33.70 -0.90
CA LEU A 22 -19.42 34.73 -0.85
C LEU A 22 -19.58 35.61 0.39
N ASP A 23 -18.46 36.10 0.91
CA ASP A 23 -18.48 37.18 1.90
C ASP A 23 -18.72 38.57 1.24
N ASP A 24 -18.94 39.60 2.05
CA ASP A 24 -19.30 40.94 1.56
C ASP A 24 -18.19 41.55 0.68
N ASP A 25 -16.92 41.26 0.98
CA ASP A 25 -15.76 41.78 0.24
C ASP A 25 -15.62 41.05 -1.12
N GLU A 26 -15.73 39.72 -1.13
CA GLU A 26 -15.73 38.88 -2.32
C GLU A 26 -16.92 39.22 -3.24
N LEU A 27 -18.10 39.48 -2.67
CA LEU A 27 -19.29 39.83 -3.43
C LEU A 27 -19.09 41.16 -4.18
N HIS A 28 -18.50 42.16 -3.51
CA HIS A 28 -18.22 43.45 -4.14
C HIS A 28 -17.18 43.33 -5.27
N GLU A 29 -16.14 42.51 -5.08
CA GLU A 29 -15.15 42.22 -6.12
C GLU A 29 -15.79 41.56 -7.34
N VAL A 30 -16.67 40.58 -7.14
CA VAL A 30 -17.38 39.90 -8.23
C VAL A 30 -18.32 40.85 -8.97
N GLU A 31 -19.08 41.69 -8.25
CA GLU A 31 -19.95 42.68 -8.88
C GLU A 31 -19.16 43.65 -9.76
N GLN A 32 -18.01 44.13 -9.29
CA GLN A 32 -17.14 44.98 -10.08
C GLN A 32 -16.62 44.26 -11.34
N LEU A 33 -16.18 43.00 -11.20
CA LEU A 33 -15.72 42.20 -12.33
C LEU A 33 -16.84 41.94 -13.36
N LEU A 34 -18.07 41.74 -12.91
CA LEU A 34 -19.24 41.58 -13.77
C LEU A 34 -19.60 42.88 -14.51
N GLU A 35 -19.41 44.05 -13.89
CA GLU A 35 -19.60 45.34 -14.56
C GLU A 35 -18.58 45.56 -15.68
N GLU A 36 -17.31 45.23 -15.41
CA GLU A 36 -16.19 45.45 -16.34
C GLU A 36 -16.12 44.41 -17.46
N ASN A 37 -16.57 43.17 -17.22
CA ASN A 37 -16.39 42.05 -18.14
C ASN A 37 -17.73 41.48 -18.66
N GLU A 38 -18.00 41.68 -19.96
CA GLU A 38 -19.19 41.14 -20.62
C GLU A 38 -19.17 39.60 -20.74
N ASP A 39 -18.00 38.99 -20.89
CA ASP A 39 -17.88 37.54 -21.05
C ASP A 39 -18.20 36.81 -19.74
N LEU A 40 -17.78 37.35 -18.59
CA LEU A 40 -18.15 36.82 -17.27
C LEU A 40 -19.66 36.91 -17.01
N ARG A 41 -20.33 37.97 -17.48
CA ARG A 41 -21.80 38.08 -17.39
C ARG A 41 -22.50 37.00 -18.21
N LYS A 42 -22.02 36.74 -19.44
CA LYS A 42 -22.56 35.65 -20.28
C LYS A 42 -22.37 34.29 -19.60
N GLU A 43 -21.22 34.07 -19.00
CA GLU A 43 -20.92 32.84 -18.24
C GLU A 43 -21.84 32.66 -17.04
N LEU A 44 -22.02 33.71 -16.24
CA LEU A 44 -22.96 33.73 -15.13
C LEU A 44 -24.40 33.45 -15.59
N ASP A 45 -24.83 34.05 -16.70
CA ASP A 45 -26.17 33.82 -17.27
C ASP A 45 -26.34 32.36 -17.72
N MET A 46 -25.32 31.74 -18.32
CA MET A 46 -25.34 30.33 -18.70
C MET A 46 -25.43 29.41 -17.47
N LEU A 47 -24.67 29.72 -16.40
CA LEU A 47 -24.74 28.97 -15.14
C LEU A 47 -26.13 29.08 -14.50
N ARG A 48 -26.70 30.29 -14.43
CA ARG A 48 -28.06 30.54 -13.93
C ARG A 48 -29.12 29.79 -14.73
N GLN A 49 -29.02 29.77 -16.06
CA GLN A 49 -29.91 28.98 -16.91
C GLN A 49 -29.81 27.48 -16.60
N THR A 50 -28.60 26.98 -16.35
CA THR A 50 -28.38 25.58 -16.00
C THR A 50 -29.03 25.22 -14.66
N VAL A 51 -28.88 26.09 -13.64
CA VAL A 51 -29.54 25.92 -12.34
C VAL A 51 -31.06 25.96 -12.46
N ASP A 52 -31.60 26.90 -13.24
CA ASP A 52 -33.04 26.98 -13.52
C ASP A 52 -33.56 25.71 -14.24
N TRP A 53 -32.80 25.17 -15.19
CA TRP A 53 -33.14 23.89 -15.83
C TRP A 53 -33.12 22.73 -14.85
N MET A 54 -32.12 22.66 -13.97
CA MET A 54 -32.07 21.66 -12.89
C MET A 54 -33.23 21.80 -11.92
N GLY A 55 -33.65 23.04 -11.60
CA GLY A 55 -34.80 23.34 -10.74
C GLY A 55 -36.14 22.92 -11.35
N LYS A 56 -36.23 22.83 -12.68
CA LYS A 56 -37.43 22.35 -13.40
C LYS A 56 -37.56 20.83 -13.48
N LEU A 57 -36.55 20.07 -13.04
CA LEU A 57 -36.66 18.61 -13.03
C LEU A 57 -37.78 18.18 -12.07
N SER A 58 -38.66 17.32 -12.57
CA SER A 58 -39.71 16.73 -11.74
C SER A 58 -39.09 15.94 -10.59
N LYS A 59 -39.62 16.14 -9.38
CA LYS A 59 -39.26 15.31 -8.24
C LYS A 59 -39.68 13.87 -8.51
N VAL A 60 -38.71 12.97 -8.61
CA VAL A 60 -38.96 11.53 -8.78
C VAL A 60 -39.08 10.91 -7.39
N GLU A 61 -40.21 10.24 -7.13
CA GLU A 61 -40.39 9.49 -5.90
C GLU A 61 -39.50 8.24 -5.91
N ALA A 62 -38.84 7.97 -4.79
CA ALA A 62 -38.05 6.76 -4.63
C ALA A 62 -38.99 5.54 -4.58
N PRO A 63 -38.63 4.39 -5.17
CA PRO A 63 -39.39 3.16 -5.01
C PRO A 63 -39.56 2.79 -3.53
N ASP A 64 -40.71 2.20 -3.17
CA ASP A 64 -41.06 1.85 -1.77
C ASP A 64 -39.96 1.02 -1.07
N ASP A 65 -39.28 0.14 -1.83
CA ASP A 65 -38.23 -0.75 -1.33
C ASP A 65 -36.85 -0.09 -1.18
N PHE A 66 -36.66 1.15 -1.64
CA PHE A 66 -35.35 1.81 -1.65
C PHE A 66 -34.76 1.92 -0.23
N ALA A 67 -35.56 2.36 0.73
CA ALA A 67 -35.14 2.50 2.12
C ALA A 67 -34.75 1.13 2.73
N LEU A 68 -35.47 0.06 2.38
CA LEU A 68 -35.16 -1.30 2.83
C LEU A 68 -33.82 -1.77 2.26
N GLN A 69 -33.58 -1.56 0.96
CA GLN A 69 -32.33 -1.94 0.31
C GLN A 69 -31.12 -1.19 0.90
N VAL A 70 -31.26 0.12 1.15
CA VAL A 70 -30.20 0.93 1.78
C VAL A 70 -29.90 0.42 3.18
N ARG A 71 -30.92 0.19 4.01
CA ARG A 71 -30.74 -0.35 5.37
C ARG A 71 -30.06 -1.72 5.37
N GLN A 72 -30.45 -2.61 4.46
CA GLN A 72 -29.83 -3.92 4.33
C GLN A 72 -28.36 -3.82 3.91
N ARG A 73 -28.02 -2.94 2.95
CA ARG A 73 -26.63 -2.72 2.52
C ARG A 73 -25.78 -2.15 3.66
N VAL A 74 -26.26 -1.13 4.35
CA VAL A 74 -25.55 -0.52 5.51
C VAL A 74 -25.35 -1.56 6.61
N ARG A 75 -26.36 -2.39 6.91
CA ARG A 75 -26.24 -3.48 7.89
C ARG A 75 -25.20 -4.50 7.48
N LYS A 76 -25.18 -4.94 6.20
CA LYS A 76 -24.18 -5.89 5.69
C LYS A 76 -22.76 -5.34 5.82
N VAL A 77 -22.53 -4.07 5.47
CA VAL A 77 -21.22 -3.43 5.60
C VAL A 77 -20.79 -3.35 7.07
N ARG A 78 -21.68 -2.92 7.96
CA ARG A 78 -21.38 -2.85 9.41
C ARG A 78 -21.10 -4.21 10.02
N VAL A 79 -21.86 -5.24 9.65
CA VAL A 79 -21.67 -6.61 10.13
C VAL A 79 -20.33 -7.15 9.63
N LYS A 80 -20.02 -6.97 8.34
CA LYS A 80 -18.72 -7.38 7.77
C LYS A 80 -17.56 -6.73 8.50
N ARG A 81 -17.61 -5.40 8.73
CA ARG A 81 -16.58 -4.68 9.48
C ARG A 81 -16.43 -5.20 10.91
N ARG A 82 -17.52 -5.47 11.63
CA ARG A 82 -17.43 -6.06 12.99
C ARG A 82 -16.81 -7.45 12.99
N ILE A 83 -17.15 -8.30 12.02
CA ILE A 83 -16.58 -9.65 11.94
C ILE A 83 -15.07 -9.56 11.65
N GLU A 84 -14.67 -8.66 10.75
CA GLU A 84 -13.27 -8.42 10.39
C GLU A 84 -12.47 -7.81 11.57
N GLU A 85 -13.06 -6.87 12.32
CA GLU A 85 -12.49 -6.27 13.53
C GLU A 85 -12.46 -7.23 14.73
N GLN A 86 -13.37 -8.21 14.79
CA GLN A 86 -13.36 -9.24 15.85
C GLN A 86 -12.46 -10.44 15.54
N GLN A 87 -12.00 -10.62 14.29
CA GLN A 87 -11.10 -11.70 13.89
C GLN A 87 -9.68 -11.31 13.42
N PRO A 88 -9.05 -10.18 13.82
CA PRO A 88 -7.68 -9.91 13.37
C PRO A 88 -6.61 -10.78 14.05
N GLY A 89 -6.98 -11.61 15.05
CA GLY A 89 -6.01 -12.22 15.95
C GLY A 89 -5.75 -13.72 15.82
N LEU A 90 -6.72 -14.55 15.41
CA LEU A 90 -6.58 -16.00 15.63
C LEU A 90 -5.58 -16.68 14.69
N LEU A 91 -5.57 -16.33 13.39
CA LEU A 91 -4.61 -16.92 12.46
C LEU A 91 -3.20 -16.34 12.66
N HIS A 92 -3.11 -15.08 13.08
CA HIS A 92 -1.83 -14.44 13.37
C HIS A 92 -1.21 -14.96 14.68
N SER A 93 -2.02 -15.27 15.71
CA SER A 93 -1.53 -15.82 16.97
C SER A 93 -0.95 -17.23 16.80
N HIS A 94 -1.59 -18.09 16.00
CA HIS A 94 -1.07 -19.44 15.75
C HIS A 94 0.24 -19.40 14.96
N TRP A 95 0.36 -18.49 13.98
CA TRP A 95 1.60 -18.32 13.23
C TRP A 95 2.73 -17.78 14.11
N LEU A 96 2.47 -16.77 14.95
CA LEU A 96 3.44 -16.27 15.93
C LEU A 96 3.85 -17.33 16.96
N MET A 97 2.92 -18.17 17.41
CA MET A 97 3.21 -19.27 18.33
C MET A 97 4.16 -20.29 17.69
N LEU A 98 3.93 -20.68 16.44
CA LEU A 98 4.82 -21.58 15.71
C LEU A 98 6.22 -20.97 15.54
N VAL A 99 6.31 -19.71 15.12
CA VAL A 99 7.59 -19.00 15.00
C VAL A 99 8.34 -18.95 16.34
N GLY A 100 7.64 -18.69 17.44
CA GLY A 100 8.21 -18.70 18.79
C GLY A 100 8.80 -20.06 19.18
N ILE A 101 8.11 -21.16 18.87
CA ILE A 101 8.60 -22.52 19.13
C ILE A 101 9.87 -22.80 18.33
N PHE A 102 9.91 -22.43 17.04
CA PHE A 102 11.10 -22.61 16.20
C PHE A 102 12.30 -21.84 16.74
N ILE A 103 12.12 -20.58 17.14
CA ILE A 103 13.19 -19.75 17.72
C ILE A 103 13.70 -20.36 19.03
N SER A 104 12.79 -20.81 19.90
CA SER A 104 13.13 -21.50 21.15
C SER A 104 14.03 -22.72 20.91
N ILE A 105 13.67 -23.58 19.96
CA ILE A 105 14.45 -24.78 19.62
C ILE A 105 15.84 -24.39 19.11
N LEU A 106 15.93 -23.36 18.26
CA LEU A 106 17.22 -22.85 17.75
C LEU A 106 18.15 -22.37 18.87
N ILE A 107 17.61 -21.64 19.86
CA ILE A 107 18.38 -21.15 21.01
C ILE A 107 18.91 -22.32 21.84
N ILE A 108 18.08 -23.35 22.09
CA ILE A 108 18.48 -24.53 22.86
C ILE A 108 19.61 -25.30 22.15
N VAL A 109 19.48 -25.52 20.84
CA VAL A 109 20.52 -26.19 20.03
C VAL A 109 21.82 -25.39 20.04
N PHE A 110 21.74 -24.07 19.90
CA PHE A 110 22.91 -23.19 19.93
C PHE A 110 23.61 -23.22 21.30
N MET A 111 22.85 -23.15 22.40
CA MET A 111 23.37 -23.29 23.76
C MET A 111 24.05 -24.65 23.98
N MET A 112 23.44 -25.74 23.50
CA MET A 112 24.03 -27.07 23.62
C MET A 112 25.34 -27.20 22.84
N ALA A 113 25.38 -26.70 21.60
CA ALA A 113 26.61 -26.68 20.80
C ALA A 113 27.71 -25.83 21.46
N TYR A 114 27.35 -24.67 22.01
CA TYR A 114 28.26 -23.81 22.76
C TYR A 114 28.85 -24.53 23.98
N TYR A 115 28.02 -25.24 24.75
CA TYR A 115 28.46 -26.03 25.91
C TYR A 115 29.44 -27.15 25.53
N ILE A 116 29.18 -27.88 24.45
CA ILE A 116 30.08 -28.96 23.97
C ILE A 116 31.44 -28.37 23.56
N GLN A 117 31.44 -27.24 22.87
CA GLN A 117 32.68 -26.59 22.46
C GLN A 117 33.49 -26.11 23.68
N LEU A 118 32.82 -25.59 24.71
CA LEU A 118 33.46 -25.19 25.96
C LEU A 118 34.13 -26.40 26.65
N GLN A 119 33.45 -27.54 26.75
CA GLN A 119 34.02 -28.77 27.32
C GLN A 119 35.20 -29.33 26.50
N SER A 120 35.14 -29.22 25.17
CA SER A 120 36.23 -29.69 24.31
C SER A 120 37.53 -28.91 24.53
N SER A 121 37.43 -27.63 24.90
CA SER A 121 38.59 -26.78 25.17
C SER A 121 39.34 -27.19 26.45
N GLU A 122 38.63 -27.72 27.46
CA GLU A 122 39.26 -28.20 28.70
C GLU A 122 40.02 -29.52 28.49
N GLN A 123 39.57 -30.38 27.58
CA GLN A 123 40.28 -31.63 27.30
C GLN A 123 41.54 -31.44 26.45
N ALA A 124 41.63 -30.36 25.67
CA ALA A 124 42.80 -30.06 24.84
C ALA A 124 44.01 -29.54 25.63
N SER A 125 43.83 -28.98 26.83
CA SER A 125 44.94 -28.50 27.67
C SER A 125 45.69 -29.64 28.37
N LYS A 126 45.02 -30.77 28.69
CA LYS A 126 45.64 -31.92 29.37
C LYS A 126 46.50 -32.83 28.48
N LYS A 127 46.46 -32.69 27.15
CA LYS A 127 47.25 -33.53 26.22
C LYS A 127 48.56 -32.90 25.74
N LYS A 128 48.87 -31.64 26.07
CA LYS A 128 50.09 -30.97 25.59
C LYS A 128 51.37 -31.27 26.39
N ASP A 129 51.30 -31.96 27.54
CA ASP A 129 52.49 -32.30 28.33
C ASP A 129 53.11 -33.68 28.04
N LYS A 130 52.51 -34.53 27.19
CA LYS A 130 53.01 -35.91 26.99
C LYS A 130 53.63 -36.21 25.63
N THR A 131 53.73 -35.23 24.73
CA THR A 131 54.31 -35.44 23.39
C THR A 131 55.42 -34.43 23.11
N GLN A 132 56.42 -34.40 23.99
CA GLN A 132 57.69 -33.70 23.74
C GLN A 132 58.88 -34.65 23.94
N ARG A 133 58.83 -35.85 23.36
CA ARG A 133 60.05 -36.66 23.13
C ARG A 133 59.84 -37.72 22.05
N SER A 134 59.92 -37.33 20.79
CA SER A 134 60.68 -38.07 19.78
C SER A 134 60.62 -37.33 18.45
N ARG A 135 61.80 -36.98 17.97
CA ARG A 135 62.11 -36.21 16.77
C ARG A 135 62.75 -37.20 15.81
N VAL A 136 62.14 -37.55 14.68
CA VAL A 136 62.87 -37.93 13.46
C VAL A 136 62.06 -37.57 12.22
N VAL A 137 62.69 -36.78 11.37
CA VAL A 137 62.29 -36.34 10.02
C VAL A 137 62.67 -37.43 9.01
N PRO A 138 61.89 -37.71 7.95
CA PRO A 138 62.35 -37.30 6.63
C PRO A 138 61.25 -36.82 5.66
N ALA A 139 61.53 -35.64 5.10
CA ALA A 139 61.55 -35.24 3.70
C ALA A 139 60.67 -35.96 2.63
N ARG A 140 59.97 -35.07 1.89
CA ARG A 140 59.85 -35.01 0.40
C ARG A 140 58.76 -35.90 -0.25
N LYS A 141 57.71 -35.25 -0.76
CA LYS A 141 57.58 -34.97 -2.21
C LYS A 141 56.47 -33.96 -2.52
N VAL A 142 56.82 -33.16 -3.52
CA VAL A 142 56.09 -32.11 -4.22
C VAL A 142 55.18 -32.75 -5.26
N ASP A 143 53.98 -32.19 -5.43
CA ASP A 143 53.16 -32.08 -6.67
C ASP A 143 51.68 -31.99 -6.25
N LYS A 144 50.75 -31.29 -6.89
CA LYS A 144 50.71 -30.28 -7.95
C LYS A 144 49.22 -29.87 -8.01
N LYS A 145 48.98 -28.59 -8.31
CA LYS A 145 47.92 -28.07 -9.21
C LYS A 145 46.43 -28.29 -8.89
N GLY A 146 45.70 -27.18 -9.02
CA GLY A 146 44.33 -27.16 -9.51
C GLY A 146 43.39 -26.41 -8.57
N ALA A 147 43.31 -25.08 -8.66
CA ALA A 147 42.33 -24.36 -9.48
C ALA A 147 40.94 -24.29 -8.78
N VAL A 148 40.51 -23.12 -8.28
CA VAL A 148 39.77 -22.07 -9.03
C VAL A 148 38.37 -22.60 -9.40
N LYS A 149 37.22 -21.98 -9.20
CA LYS A 149 36.68 -20.73 -8.63
C LYS A 149 35.14 -20.94 -8.72
N LYS A 150 34.35 -20.12 -8.01
CA LYS A 150 33.07 -19.49 -8.40
C LYS A 150 32.37 -20.04 -9.68
N THR A 151 31.07 -20.32 -9.70
CA THR A 151 29.98 -19.32 -9.67
C THR A 151 28.62 -20.01 -9.63
N SER A 152 27.73 -19.64 -8.70
CA SER A 152 26.28 -19.82 -8.85
C SER A 152 25.71 -18.52 -9.42
N SER A 153 25.28 -18.55 -10.68
CA SER A 153 24.51 -17.49 -11.32
C SER A 153 23.01 -17.75 -11.14
N PRO A 154 22.18 -16.71 -10.93
CA PRO A 154 20.74 -16.83 -10.69
C PRO A 154 19.98 -17.07 -11.99
N ALA A 155 19.05 -18.03 -11.99
CA ALA A 155 18.05 -18.16 -13.04
C ALA A 155 16.92 -17.16 -12.77
N SER A 156 16.90 -16.12 -13.58
CA SER A 156 15.71 -15.32 -13.89
C SER A 156 14.64 -16.24 -14.48
N THR A 157 13.46 -16.30 -13.85
CA THR A 157 12.22 -16.64 -14.54
C THR A 157 11.33 -15.42 -14.50
N ASP A 158 11.54 -14.61 -15.53
CA ASP A 158 10.54 -13.73 -16.11
C ASP A 158 9.31 -14.57 -16.51
N LYS A 159 8.14 -14.17 -16.01
CA LYS A 159 6.83 -14.46 -16.59
C LYS A 159 5.81 -13.51 -15.96
N ASN A 160 5.91 -12.26 -16.37
CA ASN A 160 4.74 -11.40 -16.52
C ASN A 160 3.94 -11.90 -17.75
N PRO A 161 2.63 -12.16 -17.60
CA PRO A 161 1.71 -11.62 -18.58
C PRO A 161 0.47 -11.02 -17.89
N GLN A 162 0.52 -9.71 -17.67
CA GLN A 162 -0.39 -8.72 -18.23
C GLN A 162 -1.71 -9.31 -18.76
N LYS A 163 -2.70 -9.42 -17.89
CA LYS A 163 -4.12 -9.49 -18.29
C LYS A 163 -4.71 -8.09 -18.17
N ASN A 164 -4.83 -7.42 -19.31
CA ASN A 164 -5.64 -6.23 -19.45
C ASN A 164 -7.13 -6.56 -19.23
N PRO A 165 -7.90 -5.65 -18.62
CA PRO A 165 -9.32 -5.83 -18.34
C PRO A 165 -10.18 -5.65 -19.59
N THR A 166 -11.12 -6.56 -19.77
CA THR A 166 -12.22 -6.49 -20.74
C THR A 166 -13.06 -5.24 -20.48
N GLN A 167 -12.94 -4.26 -21.37
CA GLN A 167 -13.89 -3.16 -21.52
C GLN A 167 -15.26 -3.75 -21.88
N THR A 168 -16.22 -3.56 -20.98
CA THR A 168 -17.63 -3.86 -21.24
C THR A 168 -18.25 -2.55 -21.72
N ALA A 169 -18.70 -2.54 -22.98
CA ALA A 169 -19.38 -1.40 -23.58
C ALA A 169 -20.75 -1.15 -22.91
N PRO A 170 -21.18 0.11 -22.74
CA PRO A 170 -22.52 0.41 -22.27
C PRO A 170 -23.56 0.21 -23.38
N PRO A 171 -24.79 -0.18 -23.02
CA PRO A 171 -25.89 -0.36 -23.97
C PRO A 171 -26.38 0.97 -24.52
N LYS A 172 -26.62 1.00 -25.84
CA LYS A 172 -27.34 2.07 -26.53
C LYS A 172 -28.77 2.14 -25.98
N ARG A 173 -29.21 3.33 -25.60
CA ARG A 173 -30.61 3.73 -25.58
C ARG A 173 -30.80 4.84 -26.58
#